data_AF-A0A7W3LN31-F1
#
_entry.id   AF-A0A7W3LN31-F1
#
_cell.length_a   1.000
_cell.length_b   1.000
_cell.length_c   1.000
_cell.angle_alpha   90.00
_cell.angle_beta   90.00
_cell.angle_gamma   90.00
#
_symmetry.space_group_name_H-M   'P 1'
#
loop_
_entity.id
_entity.type
_entity.pdbx_description
1 polymer ?
#
loop_
_entity_poly.entity_id
_entity_poly.type
_entity_poly.pdbx_seq_one_letter_code
_entity_poly.pdbx_strand_id
1 'polypeptide(L)' 'MISDDGRGAPAPPGHGLTGMRERVDLLGGAFEAGPAGTGWRLSAELPRSGARP' A
#
# COMPACT_ATOMS: atom_id res chain seq x y z
N MET A 1 4.66 6.06 0.65
CA MET A 1 3.76 6.01 1.82
C MET A 1 2.66 7.03 1.63
N ILE A 2 1.43 6.65 1.92
CA ILE A 2 0.25 7.52 1.93
C ILE A 2 -0.40 7.41 3.32
N SER A 3 -0.86 8.51 3.88
CA SER A 3 -1.60 8.53 5.14
C SER A 3 -2.74 9.54 5.05
N ASP A 4 -3.88 9.15 5.59
CA ASP A 4 -5.11 9.92 5.70
C ASP A 4 -5.52 9.97 7.18
N ASP A 5 -5.90 11.13 7.68
CA ASP A 5 -6.31 11.39 9.07
C ASP A 5 -7.83 11.56 9.23
N GLY A 6 -8.58 11.44 8.13
CA GLY A 6 -10.04 11.51 8.12
C GLY A 6 -10.69 10.35 8.85
N ARG A 7 -11.97 10.48 9.22
CA ARG A 7 -12.75 9.38 9.85
C ARG A 7 -13.17 8.36 8.78
N GLY A 8 -12.23 7.56 8.31
CA GLY A 8 -12.51 6.48 7.36
C GLY A 8 -13.55 5.50 7.94
N ALA A 9 -14.51 5.05 7.13
CA ALA A 9 -15.40 3.96 7.51
C ALA A 9 -14.73 2.61 7.20
N PRO A 10 -14.90 1.57 8.03
CA PRO A 10 -14.40 0.24 7.72
C PRO A 10 -15.07 -0.26 6.43
N ALA A 11 -14.29 -0.34 5.35
CA ALA A 11 -14.68 -0.90 4.07
C ALA A 11 -13.81 -2.13 3.78
N PRO A 12 -14.37 -3.18 3.16
CA PRO A 12 -13.56 -4.27 2.61
C PRO A 12 -12.50 -3.71 1.66
N PRO A 13 -11.34 -4.38 1.51
CA PRO A 13 -10.38 -3.99 0.49
C PRO A 13 -11.05 -3.92 -0.89
N GLY A 14 -11.13 -2.72 -1.46
CA GLY A 14 -11.61 -2.54 -2.82
C GLY A 14 -10.60 -3.10 -3.82
N HIS A 15 -11.07 -3.39 -5.05
CA HIS A 15 -10.22 -3.94 -6.12
C HIS A 15 -8.93 -3.13 -6.38
N GLY A 16 -8.92 -1.83 -6.08
CA GLY A 16 -7.72 -0.99 -6.16
C GLY A 16 -6.59 -1.39 -5.21
N LEU A 17 -6.90 -1.76 -3.95
CA LEU A 17 -5.88 -2.21 -3.00
C LEU A 17 -5.33 -3.59 -3.38
N THR A 18 -6.20 -4.47 -3.87
CA THR A 18 -5.80 -5.79 -4.39
C THR A 18 -4.84 -5.64 -5.56
N GLY A 19 -5.20 -4.85 -6.57
CA GLY A 19 -4.32 -4.60 -7.72
C GLY A 19 -3.01 -3.93 -7.35
N MET A 20 -2.99 -3.05 -6.34
CA MET A 20 -1.73 -2.47 -5.84
C MET A 20 -0.84 -3.51 -5.16
N ARG A 21 -1.41 -4.40 -4.33
CA ARG A 21 -0.66 -5.49 -3.70
C ARG A 21 -0.02 -6.40 -4.75
N GLU A 22 -0.81 -6.84 -5.73
CA GLU A 22 -0.34 -7.68 -6.83
C GLU A 22 0.82 -7.02 -7.59
N ARG A 23 0.71 -5.73 -7.90
CA ARG A 23 1.77 -5.00 -8.63
C ARG A 23 3.04 -4.81 -7.82
N VAL A 24 2.93 -4.59 -6.50
CA VAL A 24 4.10 -4.47 -5.63
C VAL A 24 4.79 -5.82 -5.48
N ASP A 25 4.04 -6.90 -5.32
CA ASP A 25 4.56 -8.27 -5.24
C ASP A 25 5.26 -8.69 -6.54
N LEU A 26 4.66 -8.38 -7.71
CA LEU A 26 5.28 -8.61 -9.02
C LEU A 26 6.63 -7.90 -9.19
N LEU A 27 6.84 -6.78 -8.49
CA LEU A 27 8.09 -6.03 -8.50
C LEU A 27 9.08 -6.48 -7.41
N GLY A 28 8.74 -7.48 -6.61
CA GLY A 28 9.56 -7.94 -5.47
C GLY A 28 9.57 -6.94 -4.31
N GLY A 29 8.50 -6.17 -4.15
CA GLY A 29 8.33 -5.18 -3.10
C GLY A 29 7.49 -5.67 -1.92
N ALA A 30 7.22 -4.78 -0.97
CA ALA A 30 6.35 -5.02 0.18
C ALA A 30 5.19 -4.02 0.21
N PHE A 31 3.98 -4.50 0.53
CA PHE A 31 2.77 -3.67 0.55
C PHE A 31 1.90 -3.92 1.79
N GLU A 32 1.58 -2.84 2.50
CA GLU A 32 0.64 -2.84 3.62
C GLU A 32 -0.39 -1.72 3.44
N ALA A 33 -1.64 -2.02 3.77
CA ALA A 33 -2.72 -1.05 3.75
C ALA A 33 -3.73 -1.40 4.85
N GLY A 34 -4.10 -0.42 5.68
CA GLY A 34 -5.07 -0.63 6.76
C GLY A 34 -5.40 0.63 7.55
N PRO A 35 -6.37 0.53 8.48
CA PRO A 35 -6.70 1.59 9.42
C PRO A 35 -5.49 1.97 10.30
N ALA A 36 -5.33 3.27 10.57
CA ALA A 36 -4.30 3.80 11.45
C ALA A 36 -4.82 5.02 12.22
N GLY A 37 -5.00 4.89 13.54
CA GLY A 37 -5.61 5.93 14.37
C GLY A 37 -7.04 6.22 13.94
N THR A 38 -7.36 7.48 13.65
CA THR A 38 -8.68 7.88 13.16
C THR A 38 -8.88 7.65 11.67
N GLY A 39 -7.80 7.43 10.90
CA GLY A 39 -7.83 7.32 9.45
C GLY A 39 -7.15 6.07 8.92
N TRP A 40 -6.43 6.20 7.80
CA TRP A 40 -5.89 5.07 7.05
C TRP A 40 -4.45 5.30 6.62
N ARG A 41 -3.70 4.21 6.48
CA ARG A 41 -2.30 4.24 6.05
C ARG A 41 -2.02 3.17 5.01
N LEU A 42 -1.19 3.53 4.04
CA LEU A 42 -0.67 2.65 3.01
C LEU A 42 0.84 2.82 2.89
N SER A 43 1.56 1.71 2.94
CA SER A 43 3.00 1.61 2.65
C SER A 43 3.23 0.70 1.45
N ALA A 44 4.14 1.13 0.59
CA ALA A 44 4.62 0.34 -0.54
C ALA A 44 6.13 0.58 -0.61
N GLU A 45 6.88 -0.51 -0.51
CA GLU A 45 8.32 -0.53 -0.71
C GLU A 45 8.57 -1.23 -2.04
N LEU A 46 9.33 -0.58 -2.92
CA LEU A 46 9.68 -1.12 -4.22
C LEU A 46 11.21 -1.17 -4.32
N PRO A 47 11.76 -2.23 -4.91
CA PRO A 47 13.17 -2.24 -5.28
C PRO A 47 13.48 -1.04 -6.16
N ARG A 48 14.55 -0.31 -5.84
CA ARG A 48 15.04 0.78 -6.69
C ARG A 48 15.56 0.14 -7.98
N SER A 49 14.84 0.29 -9.09
CA SER A 49 15.32 -0.13 -10.40
C SER A 49 16.63 0.61 -10.71
N GLY A 50 17.77 -0.08 -10.58
CA GLY A 50 19.08 0.48 -10.98
C GLY A 50 20.34 0.08 -10.22
N ALA A 51 20.37 -0.92 -9.33
CA ALA A 51 21.63 -1.58 -9.00
C ALA A 51 21.82 -2.77 -9.94
N ARG A 52 22.10 -2.49 -11.22
CA ARG A 52 22.91 -3.41 -12.01
C ARG A 52 24.36 -3.18 -11.52
N PRO A 53 25.11 -4.22 -11.11
CA PRO A 53 26.54 -4.04 -10.88
C PRO A 53 27.25 -3.55 -12.13
#